data_AF-A0A2P5BC07-F1
#
_entry.id   AF-A0A2P5BC07-F1
#
_cell.length_a   1.000
_cell.length_b   1.000
_cell.length_c   1.000
_cell.angle_alpha   90.00
_cell.angle_beta   90.00
_cell.angle_gamma   90.00
#
_symmetry.space_group_name_H-M   'P 1'
#
loop_
_entity.id
_entity.type
_entity.pdbx_description
1 polymer ?
#
loop_
_entity_poly.entity_id
_entity_poly.type
_entity_poly.pdbx_seq_one_letter_code
_entity_poly.pdbx_strand_id
1 'polypeptide(L)'
;TQMGIEADLACPKLLCVKQMGSNNLFSFSFGKPEDHQRILEGSPWSFENQLISLVKLKGVCDFTNINFNMVAFWVQILNAPTACMTDNCVAFGDLRSVR
;
A
#
# COMPACT_ATOMS: atom_id res chain seq x y z
N THR A 1 20.48 22.69 -26.82
CA THR A 1 19.09 22.59 -26.32
C THR A 1 18.38 21.48 -27.04
N GLN A 2 18.41 20.28 -26.47
CA GLN A 2 17.47 19.15 -26.67
C GLN A 2 18.17 17.89 -26.15
N MET A 3 17.98 17.64 -24.86
CA MET A 3 18.38 16.42 -24.17
C MET A 3 17.36 16.30 -23.05
N GLY A 4 16.20 15.68 -23.32
CA GLY A 4 15.15 15.64 -22.29
C GLY A 4 13.73 15.24 -22.69
N ILE A 5 13.48 14.69 -23.88
CA ILE A 5 12.14 14.16 -24.20
C ILE A 5 12.11 12.64 -24.47
N GLU A 6 13.23 11.93 -24.32
CA GLU A 6 13.29 10.48 -24.55
C GLU A 6 13.25 9.71 -23.22
N ALA A 7 12.17 9.90 -22.46
CA ALA A 7 11.84 9.03 -21.33
C ALA A 7 10.36 8.68 -21.25
N ASP A 8 9.58 9.05 -22.28
CA ASP A 8 8.19 8.66 -22.42
C ASP A 8 8.11 7.52 -23.45
N LEU A 9 7.28 6.51 -23.19
CA LEU A 9 6.80 5.45 -24.13
C LEU A 9 7.35 4.01 -24.06
N ALA A 10 7.88 3.52 -22.95
CA ALA A 10 8.01 2.06 -22.82
C ALA A 10 7.71 1.52 -21.42
N CYS A 11 6.44 1.48 -21.04
CA CYS A 11 5.92 0.44 -20.14
C CYS A 11 4.51 0.00 -20.58
N PRO A 12 4.38 -0.88 -21.59
CA PRO A 12 3.12 -1.54 -21.92
C PRO A 12 2.81 -2.66 -20.93
N LYS A 13 2.84 -2.37 -19.63
CA LYS A 13 2.60 -3.35 -18.57
C LYS A 13 1.47 -2.87 -17.66
N LEU A 14 0.57 -3.80 -17.31
CA LEU A 14 -0.45 -3.60 -16.27
C LEU A 14 0.20 -3.08 -14.97
N LEU A 15 1.39 -3.62 -14.66
CA LEU A 15 2.23 -3.23 -13.53
C LEU A 15 3.71 -3.34 -13.90
N CYS A 16 4.48 -2.30 -13.61
CA CYS A 16 5.94 -2.31 -13.64
C CYS A 16 6.47 -1.98 -12.25
N VAL A 17 7.31 -2.85 -11.71
CA VAL A 17 7.98 -2.63 -10.42
C VAL A 17 9.46 -2.40 -10.70
N LYS A 18 10.02 -1.32 -10.14
CA LYS A 18 11.45 -1.03 -10.21
C LYS A 18 11.98 -0.76 -8.81
N GLN A 19 13.08 -1.43 -8.46
CA GLN A 19 13.82 -1.15 -7.23
C GLN A 19 14.50 0.22 -7.35
N MET A 20 14.38 1.03 -6.32
CA MET A 20 14.97 2.35 -6.22
C MET A 20 16.13 2.30 -5.21
N GLY A 21 17.35 2.17 -5.72
CA GLY A 21 18.56 2.09 -4.89
C GLY A 21 18.66 0.79 -4.08
N SER A 22 19.28 0.86 -2.91
CA SER A 22 19.66 -0.32 -2.09
C SER A 22 18.72 -0.63 -0.91
N ASN A 23 17.67 0.17 -0.67
CA ASN A 23 17.01 0.24 0.65
C ASN A 23 15.55 -0.25 0.66
N ASN A 24 15.26 -1.45 0.12
CA ASN A 24 13.90 -2.04 0.09
C ASN A 24 12.81 -1.09 -0.44
N LEU A 25 13.21 -0.13 -1.27
CA LEU A 25 12.33 0.88 -1.84
C LEU A 25 11.98 0.46 -3.26
N PHE A 26 10.70 0.43 -3.56
CA PHE A 26 10.19 0.01 -4.85
C PHE A 26 9.23 1.06 -5.39
N SER A 27 9.36 1.36 -6.67
CA SER A 27 8.39 2.15 -7.41
C SER A 27 7.47 1.24 -8.19
N PHE A 28 6.17 1.50 -8.11
CA PHE A 28 5.14 0.78 -8.83
C PHE A 28 4.53 1.74 -9.87
N SER A 29 4.66 1.39 -11.15
CA SER A 29 4.05 2.11 -12.25
C SER A 29 2.91 1.27 -12.83
N PHE A 30 1.73 1.86 -12.89
CA PHE A 30 0.52 1.19 -13.36
C PHE A 30 0.15 1.71 -14.75
N GLY A 31 -0.28 0.81 -15.63
CA GLY A 31 -0.74 1.20 -16.97
C GLY A 31 -2.11 1.89 -16.96
N LYS A 32 -2.92 1.65 -15.91
CA LYS A 32 -4.26 2.25 -15.74
C LYS A 32 -4.38 2.92 -14.36
N PRO A 33 -5.02 4.11 -14.29
CA PRO A 33 -5.26 4.78 -13.01
C PRO A 33 -6.21 3.98 -12.11
N GLU A 34 -7.14 3.22 -12.68
CA GLU A 34 -8.06 2.34 -11.93
C GLU A 34 -7.30 1.26 -11.14
N ASP A 35 -6.27 0.66 -11.74
CA ASP A 35 -5.44 -0.35 -11.07
C ASP A 35 -4.66 0.26 -9.91
N HIS A 36 -4.12 1.46 -10.10
CA HIS A 36 -3.44 2.19 -9.03
C HIS A 36 -4.39 2.50 -7.85
N GLN A 37 -5.61 2.97 -8.13
CA GLN A 37 -6.62 3.24 -7.11
C GLN A 37 -7.01 1.97 -6.36
N ARG A 38 -7.31 0.88 -7.09
CA ARG A 38 -7.67 -0.42 -6.51
C ARG A 38 -6.60 -0.97 -5.58
N ILE A 39 -5.32 -0.84 -5.96
CA ILE A 39 -4.21 -1.28 -5.11
C ILE A 39 -4.10 -0.42 -3.86
N LEU A 40 -4.25 0.90 -3.94
CA LEU A 40 -4.23 1.74 -2.73
C LEU A 40 -5.39 1.44 -1.79
N GLU A 41 -6.60 1.24 -2.32
CA GLU A 41 -7.80 0.92 -1.55
C GLU A 41 -7.75 -0.47 -0.90
N GLY A 42 -7.04 -1.43 -1.52
CA GLY A 42 -6.90 -2.79 -1.00
C GLY A 42 -5.91 -2.97 0.15
N SER A 43 -5.33 -1.89 0.69
CA SER A 43 -4.42 -1.96 1.85
C SER A 43 -5.09 -2.54 3.10
N PRO A 44 -4.34 -3.15 4.05
CA PRO A 44 -2.90 -3.37 4.05
C PRO A 44 -2.42 -4.47 3.09
N TRP A 45 -1.23 -4.30 2.52
CA TRP A 45 -0.57 -5.33 1.72
C TRP A 45 0.58 -5.97 2.47
N SER A 46 0.74 -7.28 2.32
CA SER A 46 1.88 -8.02 2.83
C SER A 46 2.46 -8.93 1.74
N PHE A 47 3.78 -9.04 1.69
CA PHE A 47 4.49 -9.98 0.83
C PHE A 47 5.52 -10.73 1.68
N GLU A 48 5.56 -12.06 1.59
CA GLU A 48 6.46 -12.90 2.39
C GLU A 48 6.45 -12.57 3.90
N ASN A 49 5.25 -12.38 4.46
CA ASN A 49 5.03 -12.00 5.86
C ASN A 49 5.63 -10.64 6.25
N GLN A 50 6.04 -9.82 5.28
CA GLN A 50 6.50 -8.44 5.50
C GLN A 50 5.41 -7.45 5.08
N LEU A 51 5.12 -6.51 5.97
CA LEU A 51 4.13 -5.46 5.72
C LEU A 51 4.68 -4.44 4.73
N ILE A 52 3.91 -4.12 3.69
CA ILE A 52 4.28 -3.15 2.68
C ILE A 52 3.61 -1.80 3.00
N SER A 53 4.42 -0.77 3.19
CA SER A 53 3.95 0.61 3.29
C SER A 53 3.86 1.22 1.89
N LEU A 54 2.63 1.41 1.39
CA LEU A 54 2.36 2.07 0.11
C LEU A 54 2.06 3.54 0.33
N VAL A 55 2.83 4.42 -0.32
CA VAL A 55 2.62 5.86 -0.28
C VAL A 55 2.35 6.38 -1.69
N LYS A 56 1.23 7.09 -1.86
CA LYS A 56 0.92 7.78 -3.12
C LYS A 56 1.86 8.98 -3.28
N LEU A 57 2.73 8.93 -4.29
CA LEU A 57 3.60 10.05 -4.66
C LEU A 57 2.75 11.23 -5.12
N LYS A 58 2.99 12.41 -4.56
CA LYS A 58 2.32 13.66 -4.96
C LYS A 58 3.30 14.52 -5.76
N GLY A 59 3.31 14.34 -7.08
CA GLY A 59 4.19 15.09 -7.99
C GLY A 59 5.63 14.55 -8.03
N VAL A 60 6.58 15.43 -8.36
CA VAL A 60 8.02 15.12 -8.39
C VAL A 60 8.54 15.21 -6.95
N CYS A 61 8.27 14.18 -6.14
CA CYS A 61 8.84 14.09 -4.80
C CYS A 61 10.21 13.41 -4.89
N ASP A 62 11.21 13.97 -4.22
CA ASP A 62 12.47 13.28 -3.97
C ASP A 62 12.18 12.02 -3.17
N PHE A 63 12.59 10.87 -3.71
CA PHE A 63 12.40 9.57 -3.09
C PHE A 63 13.03 9.48 -1.68
N THR A 64 13.97 10.38 -1.38
CA THR A 64 14.64 10.51 -0.09
C THR A 64 13.76 11.13 1.00
N ASN A 65 12.68 11.82 0.63
CA ASN A 65 11.82 12.54 1.57
C ASN A 65 10.42 11.90 1.74
N ILE A 66 10.22 10.70 1.16
CA ILE A 66 8.98 9.96 1.36
C ILE A 66 9.04 9.27 2.71
N ASN A 67 8.09 9.59 3.58
CA ASN A 67 7.99 9.00 4.90
C ASN A 67 7.18 7.69 4.86
N PHE A 68 7.84 6.57 5.14
CA PHE A 68 7.23 5.23 5.20
C PHE A 68 6.90 4.77 6.64
N ASN A 69 6.95 5.66 7.64
CA ASN A 69 6.86 5.31 9.07
C ASN A 69 5.48 4.82 9.52
N MET A 70 4.43 5.03 8.71
CA MET A 70 3.06 4.66 9.06
C MET A 70 2.41 3.87 7.95
N VAL A 71 1.66 2.84 8.34
CA VAL A 71 0.81 2.04 7.48
C VAL A 71 -0.39 1.59 8.30
N ALA A 72 -1.59 1.69 7.72
CA ALA A 72 -2.81 1.19 8.36
C ALA A 72 -2.88 -0.32 8.14
N PHE A 73 -3.07 -1.10 9.21
CA PHE A 73 -3.23 -2.55 9.13
C PHE A 73 -4.19 -3.05 10.20
N TRP A 74 -4.73 -4.24 9.97
CA TRP A 74 -5.62 -4.91 10.92
C TRP A 74 -4.80 -5.62 11.99
N VAL A 75 -5.18 -5.41 13.25
CA VAL A 75 -4.65 -6.15 14.40
C VAL A 75 -5.75 -7.01 14.99
N GLN A 76 -5.42 -8.25 15.32
CA GLN A 76 -6.31 -9.13 16.06
C GLN A 76 -5.82 -9.25 17.49
N ILE A 77 -6.67 -8.84 18.44
CA ILE A 77 -6.39 -8.96 19.88
C ILE A 77 -7.11 -10.22 20.38
N LEU A 78 -6.35 -11.24 20.75
CA LEU A 78 -6.89 -12.48 21.30
C LEU A 78 -7.09 -12.35 22.81
N ASN A 79 -8.17 -12.95 23.33
CA ASN A 79 -8.51 -12.93 24.77
C ASN A 79 -8.59 -11.53 25.38
N ALA A 80 -9.05 -10.54 24.60
CA ALA A 80 -9.26 -9.19 25.11
C ALA A 80 -10.26 -9.24 26.29
N PRO A 81 -9.97 -8.59 27.44
CA PRO A 81 -10.91 -8.50 28.54
C PRO A 81 -12.24 -7.89 28.09
N THR A 82 -13.35 -8.34 28.64
CA THR A 82 -14.69 -7.82 28.29
C THR A 82 -14.80 -6.31 28.52
N ALA A 83 -14.05 -5.76 29.48
CA ALA A 83 -13.95 -4.32 29.72
C ALA A 83 -13.33 -3.53 28.55
N CYS A 84 -12.57 -4.18 27.67
CA CYS A 84 -11.97 -3.58 26.48
C CYS A 84 -12.86 -3.70 25.24
N MET A 85 -13.98 -4.44 25.32
CA MET A 85 -14.98 -4.55 24.25
C MET A 85 -16.01 -3.43 24.43
N THR A 86 -15.69 -2.26 23.90
CA THR A 86 -16.61 -1.10 23.89
C THR A 86 -17.41 -1.05 22.60
N ASP A 87 -18.49 -0.27 22.55
CA ASP A 87 -19.31 -0.10 21.34
C ASP A 87 -18.52 0.47 20.13
N ASN A 88 -17.35 1.07 20.38
CA ASN A 88 -16.45 1.57 19.35
C ASN A 88 -15.48 0.49 18.81
N CYS A 89 -15.50 -0.73 19.37
CA CYS A 89 -14.68 -1.83 18.92
C CYS A 89 -15.41 -2.60 17.82
N VAL A 90 -14.81 -2.69 16.63
CA VAL A 90 -15.32 -3.53 15.55
C VAL A 90 -14.90 -4.98 15.82
N ALA A 91 -15.86 -5.84 16.12
CA ALA A 91 -15.62 -7.28 16.22
C ALA A 91 -15.56 -7.88 14.81
N PHE A 92 -14.39 -8.42 14.42
CA PHE A 92 -14.25 -9.12 13.16
C PHE A 92 -14.73 -10.57 13.35
N GLY A 93 -15.91 -10.87 12.80
CA GLY A 93 -16.56 -12.18 12.89
C GLY A 93 -17.75 -12.19 13.85
N ASP A 94 -18.92 -11.77 13.36
CA ASP A 94 -20.16 -12.30 13.94
C ASP A 94 -20.31 -13.75 13.47
N LEU A 95 -19.87 -14.68 14.33
CA LEU A 95 -20.08 -16.12 14.15
C LEU A 95 -21.56 -16.53 14.36
N ARG A 96 -22.52 -15.58 14.39
CA ARG A 96 -23.96 -15.86 14.55
C ARG A 96 -24.85 -15.51 13.37
N SER A 97 -24.32 -15.19 12.19
CA SER A 97 -25.17 -15.04 11.01
C SER A 97 -24.60 -15.70 9.75
N VAL A 98 -24.45 -17.02 9.83
CA VAL A 98 -24.68 -17.90 8.67
C VAL A 98 -25.70 -18.95 9.12
N ARG A 99 -26.98 -18.66 8.89
CA ARG A 99 -28.03 -19.66 8.67
C ARG A 99 -28.62 -19.41 7.30
#